data_AF-A2SPA2-F1
#
_entry.id   AF-A2SPA2-F1
#
_cell.length_a   1.000
_cell.length_b   1.000
_cell.length_c   1.000
_cell.angle_alpha   90.00
_cell.angle_beta   90.00
_cell.angle_gamma   90.00
#
_symmetry.space_group_name_H-M   'P 1'
#
loop_
_entity.id
_entity.type
_entity.pdbx_description
1 polymer ?
#
loop_
_entity_poly.entity_id
_entity_poly.type
_entity_poly.pdbx_seq_one_letter_code
_entity_poly.pdbx_strand_id
1 'polypeptide(L)'
;MPPPEQALNQAIFDVANVKLQSFTASDTAILPANNVTLSWQVADVAAGVQILLNTISVSMSGQRSVAPLFTTTYSLTAAKLGISRQLASLTINVDHSACFQQSIPGDLISEIIISNFRTTFGGNGLNIVLNNLPNIRVTQKRDALVDIDANGIHLDASMHLAINNAPDASLGVKITFIVGVNNGKATATAKAINADVDFPWWVEWSGGLLGFALTEVVEAIIENIAEDEIRDRVKADIQSQLDAINAFVPDTCALISARTVENAIVATVCPKSEDTPCSATLPQLAISTLKVRKTGLPNASVGSARKRRK
;
A
#
# COMPACT_ATOMS: atom_id res chain seq x y z
N MET A 1 18.62 -24.99 -42.05
CA MET A 1 18.23 -24.98 -40.63
C MET A 1 18.47 -26.39 -40.09
N PRO A 2 19.23 -26.58 -39.00
CA PRO A 2 19.26 -27.88 -38.34
C PRO A 2 17.84 -28.27 -37.91
N PRO A 3 17.46 -29.56 -37.94
CA PRO A 3 16.19 -30.04 -37.42
C PRO A 3 16.00 -29.61 -35.95
N PRO A 4 14.77 -29.28 -35.53
CA PRO A 4 14.47 -28.88 -34.15
C PRO A 4 14.99 -29.86 -33.09
N GLU A 5 15.00 -31.15 -33.40
CA GLU A 5 15.50 -32.21 -32.52
C GLU A 5 17.02 -32.17 -32.30
N GLN A 6 17.81 -31.84 -33.34
CA GLN A 6 19.26 -31.71 -33.20
C GLN A 6 19.62 -30.50 -32.33
N ALA A 7 18.89 -29.39 -32.47
CA ALA A 7 19.09 -28.21 -31.64
C ALA A 7 18.77 -28.48 -30.16
N LEU A 8 17.74 -29.28 -29.89
CA LEU A 8 17.37 -29.67 -28.54
C LEU A 8 18.41 -30.60 -27.90
N ASN A 9 18.88 -31.62 -28.62
CA ASN A 9 19.93 -32.52 -28.14
C ASN A 9 21.24 -31.79 -27.86
N GLN A 10 21.60 -30.82 -28.71
CA GLN A 10 22.76 -29.96 -28.47
C GLN A 10 22.54 -29.10 -27.21
N ALA A 11 21.36 -28.53 -27.01
CA ALA A 11 21.07 -27.74 -25.81
C ALA A 11 21.16 -28.56 -24.52
N ILE A 12 20.71 -29.82 -24.54
CA ILE A 12 20.86 -30.76 -23.40
C ILE A 12 22.34 -30.97 -23.10
N PHE A 13 23.15 -31.26 -24.11
CA PHE A 13 24.59 -31.47 -23.95
C PHE A 13 25.30 -30.22 -23.42
N ASP A 14 24.99 -29.05 -24.00
CA ASP A 14 25.58 -27.76 -23.62
C ASP A 14 25.30 -27.42 -22.16
N VAL A 15 24.04 -27.56 -21.71
CA VAL A 15 23.64 -27.30 -20.32
C VAL A 15 24.25 -28.32 -19.36
N ALA A 16 24.39 -29.58 -19.77
CA ALA A 16 24.99 -30.63 -18.95
C ALA A 16 26.50 -30.44 -18.71
N ASN A 17 27.22 -29.81 -19.64
CA ASN A 17 28.67 -29.63 -19.53
C ASN A 17 29.09 -28.39 -18.74
N VAL A 18 28.15 -27.50 -18.42
CA VAL A 18 28.44 -26.34 -17.57
C VAL A 18 29.06 -26.79 -16.25
N LYS A 19 30.12 -26.15 -15.77
CA LYS A 19 30.74 -26.48 -14.48
C LYS A 19 30.59 -25.35 -13.50
N LEU A 20 30.09 -25.67 -12.31
CA LEU A 20 30.13 -24.73 -11.19
C LEU A 20 31.52 -24.76 -10.56
N GLN A 21 32.18 -23.60 -10.49
CA GLN A 21 33.45 -23.45 -9.78
C GLN A 21 33.22 -23.04 -8.33
N SER A 22 32.36 -22.04 -8.10
CA SER A 22 32.00 -21.59 -6.77
C SER A 22 30.59 -21.01 -6.73
N PHE A 23 29.90 -21.21 -5.61
CA PHE A 23 28.68 -20.49 -5.26
C PHE A 23 28.63 -20.33 -3.74
N THR A 24 28.81 -19.11 -3.28
CA THR A 24 29.02 -18.80 -1.85
C THR A 24 28.26 -17.53 -1.47
N ALA A 25 28.06 -17.36 -0.17
CA ALA A 25 27.58 -16.13 0.42
C ALA A 25 28.56 -15.66 1.49
N SER A 26 28.59 -14.35 1.74
CA SER A 26 29.36 -13.78 2.85
C SER A 26 28.90 -14.27 4.22
N ASP A 27 27.60 -14.59 4.35
CA ASP A 27 26.99 -15.19 5.53
C ASP A 27 25.81 -16.07 5.11
N THR A 28 25.45 -17.06 5.92
CA THR A 28 24.31 -17.97 5.70
C THR A 28 23.27 -17.91 6.80
N ALA A 29 23.54 -17.19 7.91
CA ALA A 29 22.60 -16.93 8.98
C ALA A 29 22.62 -15.43 9.29
N ILE A 30 21.51 -14.73 9.06
CA ILE A 30 21.43 -13.29 9.26
C ILE A 30 20.17 -12.87 9.99
N LEU A 31 20.19 -11.67 10.57
CA LEU A 31 18.97 -10.99 10.94
C LEU A 31 18.22 -10.45 9.70
N PRO A 32 16.91 -10.19 9.81
CA PRO A 32 16.10 -9.76 8.67
C PRO A 32 16.59 -8.44 8.08
N ALA A 33 16.54 -8.32 6.76
CA ALA A 33 16.97 -7.14 6.00
C ALA A 33 18.48 -6.82 6.07
N ASN A 34 19.31 -7.68 6.68
CA ASN A 34 20.76 -7.51 6.64
C ASN A 34 21.30 -7.87 5.25
N ASN A 35 22.32 -7.13 4.81
CA ASN A 35 22.95 -7.35 3.52
C ASN A 35 23.86 -8.58 3.54
N VAL A 36 23.70 -9.44 2.54
CA VAL A 36 24.56 -10.58 2.24
C VAL A 36 25.03 -10.47 0.80
N THR A 37 26.31 -10.73 0.56
CA THR A 37 26.88 -10.75 -0.79
C THR A 37 26.93 -12.18 -1.29
N LEU A 38 26.12 -12.49 -2.30
CA LEU A 38 26.20 -13.74 -3.06
C LEU A 38 27.32 -13.61 -4.09
N SER A 39 28.16 -14.65 -4.21
CA SER A 39 29.26 -14.70 -5.18
C SER A 39 29.24 -16.03 -5.93
N TRP A 40 29.35 -15.98 -7.26
CA TRP A 40 29.36 -17.20 -8.09
C TRP A 40 30.42 -17.13 -9.19
N GLN A 41 30.87 -18.31 -9.59
CA GLN A 41 31.72 -18.51 -10.75
C GLN A 41 31.35 -19.82 -11.44
N VAL A 42 31.07 -19.72 -12.73
CA VAL A 42 30.70 -20.82 -13.62
C VAL A 42 31.68 -20.87 -14.78
N ALA A 43 32.07 -22.08 -15.19
CA ALA A 43 33.00 -22.36 -16.27
C ALA A 43 32.36 -23.30 -17.31
N ASP A 44 33.05 -23.51 -18.43
CA ASP A 44 32.65 -24.41 -19.51
C ASP A 44 31.25 -24.12 -20.07
N VAL A 45 30.91 -22.83 -20.20
CA VAL A 45 29.59 -22.37 -20.68
C VAL A 45 29.61 -22.25 -22.21
N ALA A 46 28.85 -23.12 -22.88
CA ALA A 46 28.70 -23.08 -24.33
C ALA A 46 27.92 -21.84 -24.81
N ALA A 47 28.11 -21.46 -26.07
CA ALA A 47 27.42 -20.31 -26.67
C ALA A 47 25.89 -20.48 -26.61
N GLY A 48 25.20 -19.43 -26.17
CA GLY A 48 23.75 -19.39 -26.04
C GLY A 48 23.18 -20.07 -24.79
N VAL A 49 24.03 -20.58 -23.89
CA VAL A 49 23.59 -20.98 -22.53
C VAL A 49 23.50 -19.72 -21.65
N GLN A 50 22.39 -19.58 -20.95
CA GLN A 50 22.17 -18.53 -19.95
C GLN A 50 22.42 -19.08 -18.55
N ILE A 51 23.04 -18.27 -17.69
CA ILE A 51 23.14 -18.56 -16.26
C ILE A 51 22.10 -17.70 -15.56
N LEU A 52 21.25 -18.34 -14.75
CA LEU A 52 20.15 -17.72 -14.05
C LEU A 52 20.40 -17.81 -12.55
N LEU A 53 20.37 -16.68 -11.85
CA LEU A 53 20.25 -16.64 -10.40
C LEU A 53 18.75 -16.53 -10.07
N ASN A 54 18.19 -17.61 -9.55
CA ASN A 54 16.75 -17.90 -9.51
C ASN A 54 16.17 -17.83 -10.93
N THR A 55 15.56 -16.71 -11.30
CA THR A 55 14.95 -16.46 -12.61
C THR A 55 15.65 -15.35 -13.40
N ILE A 56 16.66 -14.70 -12.80
CA ILE A 56 17.31 -13.52 -13.36
C ILE A 56 18.59 -13.94 -14.08
N SER A 57 18.71 -13.57 -15.35
CA SER A 57 19.94 -13.81 -16.13
C SER A 57 21.12 -13.02 -15.57
N VAL A 58 22.24 -13.70 -15.36
CA VAL A 58 23.48 -13.16 -14.80
C VAL A 58 24.69 -13.59 -15.64
N SER A 59 25.80 -12.88 -15.48
CA SER A 59 27.09 -13.25 -16.04
C SER A 59 27.61 -14.56 -15.42
N MET A 60 28.55 -15.22 -16.12
CA MET A 60 29.15 -16.49 -15.66
C MET A 60 29.89 -16.34 -14.32
N SER A 61 30.44 -15.16 -14.05
CA SER A 61 30.98 -14.78 -12.74
C SER A 61 30.40 -13.45 -12.31
N GLY A 62 30.19 -13.28 -11.01
CA GLY A 62 29.61 -12.06 -10.49
C GLY A 62 29.37 -12.10 -8.99
N GLN A 63 28.95 -10.95 -8.48
CA GLN A 63 28.50 -10.79 -7.11
C GLN A 63 27.17 -10.04 -7.09
N ARG A 64 26.35 -10.30 -6.08
CA ARG A 64 25.09 -9.59 -5.86
C ARG A 64 24.82 -9.43 -4.37
N SER A 65 24.65 -8.18 -3.94
CA SER A 65 24.14 -7.87 -2.60
C SER A 65 22.63 -8.13 -2.56
N VAL A 66 22.18 -8.86 -1.55
CA VAL A 66 20.77 -9.17 -1.27
C VAL A 66 20.47 -8.92 0.20
N ALA A 67 19.23 -8.54 0.51
CA ALA A 67 18.77 -8.33 1.88
C ALA A 67 17.44 -9.07 2.12
N PRO A 68 17.47 -10.40 2.28
CA PRO A 68 16.25 -11.18 2.44
C PRO A 68 15.57 -10.87 3.78
N LEU A 69 14.23 -10.79 3.76
CA LEU A 69 13.40 -10.62 4.97
C LEU A 69 13.00 -11.97 5.60
N PHE A 70 13.01 -13.02 4.80
CA PHE A 70 12.65 -14.39 5.17
C PHE A 70 13.71 -15.35 4.64
N THR A 71 13.83 -16.52 5.26
CA THR A 71 14.72 -17.58 4.79
C THR A 71 14.50 -17.84 3.32
N THR A 72 15.53 -17.62 2.51
CA THR A 72 15.45 -17.63 1.06
C THR A 72 16.51 -18.57 0.49
N THR A 73 16.08 -19.47 -0.39
CA THR A 73 16.98 -20.32 -1.17
C THR A 73 17.25 -19.68 -2.52
N TYR A 74 18.53 -19.44 -2.79
CA TYR A 74 19.02 -18.98 -4.09
C TYR A 74 19.50 -20.17 -4.90
N SER A 75 19.01 -20.32 -6.13
CA SER A 75 19.41 -21.37 -7.06
C SER A 75 20.19 -20.79 -8.23
N LEU A 76 21.32 -21.38 -8.57
CA LEU A 76 22.03 -21.06 -9.81
C LEU A 76 21.69 -22.12 -10.86
N THR A 77 21.17 -21.70 -12.01
CA THR A 77 20.64 -22.58 -13.05
C THR A 77 21.26 -22.25 -14.41
N ALA A 78 21.70 -23.27 -15.15
CA ALA A 78 22.06 -23.13 -16.56
C ALA A 78 20.83 -23.45 -17.43
N ALA A 79 20.53 -22.61 -18.43
CA ALA A 79 19.38 -22.80 -19.30
C ALA A 79 19.68 -22.52 -20.77
N LYS A 80 19.10 -23.31 -21.68
CA LYS A 80 19.18 -23.13 -23.13
C LYS A 80 17.98 -23.78 -23.82
N LEU A 81 17.30 -23.06 -24.70
CA LEU A 81 16.16 -23.55 -25.49
C LEU A 81 15.08 -24.29 -24.66
N GLY A 82 14.74 -23.76 -23.47
CA GLY A 82 13.75 -24.37 -22.57
C GLY A 82 14.27 -25.54 -21.72
N ILE A 83 15.47 -26.05 -22.00
CA ILE A 83 16.16 -27.00 -21.13
C ILE A 83 16.85 -26.22 -20.00
N SER A 84 16.71 -26.70 -18.77
CA SER A 84 17.36 -26.10 -17.62
C SER A 84 17.98 -27.16 -16.72
N ARG A 85 19.09 -26.81 -16.05
CA ARG A 85 19.75 -27.62 -15.04
C ARG A 85 20.22 -26.75 -13.90
N GLN A 86 19.76 -27.07 -12.70
CA GLN A 86 20.26 -26.44 -11.48
C GLN A 86 21.70 -26.88 -11.22
N LEU A 87 22.60 -25.91 -11.06
CA LEU A 87 24.02 -26.12 -10.78
C LEU A 87 24.28 -26.21 -9.27
N ALA A 88 23.63 -25.34 -8.49
CA ALA A 88 23.67 -25.36 -7.03
C ALA A 88 22.49 -24.60 -6.41
N SER A 89 22.30 -24.80 -5.12
CA SER A 89 21.41 -24.03 -4.26
C SER A 89 22.15 -23.58 -3.01
N LEU A 90 21.87 -22.36 -2.57
CA LEU A 90 22.40 -21.77 -1.36
C LEU A 90 21.24 -21.18 -0.56
N THR A 91 21.08 -21.63 0.67
CA THR A 91 20.00 -21.15 1.54
C THR A 91 20.56 -20.16 2.55
N ILE A 92 19.97 -18.97 2.59
CA ILE A 92 20.25 -17.96 3.60
C ILE A 92 19.15 -18.06 4.64
N ASN A 93 19.50 -18.47 5.85
CA ASN A 93 18.62 -18.54 7.00
C ASN A 93 18.46 -17.14 7.58
N VAL A 94 17.21 -16.71 7.77
CA VAL A 94 16.89 -15.46 8.43
C VAL A 94 16.36 -15.78 9.82
N ASP A 95 17.07 -15.33 10.86
CA ASP A 95 16.65 -15.54 12.24
C ASP A 95 15.64 -14.48 12.69
N HIS A 96 14.45 -14.93 13.09
CA HIS A 96 13.39 -14.09 13.64
C HIS A 96 13.26 -14.21 15.16
N SER A 97 14.14 -14.93 15.84
CA SER A 97 14.06 -15.22 17.29
C SER A 97 14.03 -13.95 18.15
N ALA A 98 14.75 -12.91 17.73
CA ALA A 98 14.81 -11.63 18.41
C ALA A 98 13.70 -10.64 17.96
N CYS A 99 12.84 -11.05 17.04
CA CYS A 99 11.72 -10.24 16.60
C CYS A 99 10.57 -10.30 17.59
N PHE A 100 9.84 -9.19 17.73
CA PHE A 100 8.60 -9.15 18.48
C PHE A 100 7.47 -8.58 17.60
N GLN A 101 6.25 -8.94 17.98
CA GLN A 101 5.06 -8.42 17.34
C GLN A 101 4.45 -7.34 18.19
N GLN A 102 4.05 -6.25 17.54
CA GLN A 102 3.30 -5.18 18.13
C GLN A 102 1.92 -5.14 17.50
N SER A 103 0.89 -5.24 18.33
CA SER A 103 -0.50 -5.08 17.91
C SER A 103 -0.95 -3.64 18.17
N ILE A 104 -1.59 -3.05 17.17
CA ILE A 104 -2.31 -1.79 17.26
C ILE A 104 -3.79 -2.12 17.19
N PRO A 105 -4.56 -1.85 18.27
CA PRO A 105 -6.00 -2.10 18.30
C PRO A 105 -6.75 -1.38 17.17
N GLY A 106 -7.72 -2.07 16.59
CA GLY A 106 -8.48 -1.60 15.44
C GLY A 106 -9.42 -0.44 15.77
N ASP A 107 -9.96 -0.40 16.99
CA ASP A 107 -10.77 0.70 17.49
C ASP A 107 -10.05 2.04 17.42
N LEU A 108 -8.77 2.08 17.80
CA LEU A 108 -7.96 3.28 17.73
C LEU A 108 -7.72 3.75 16.29
N ILE A 109 -7.46 2.81 15.39
CA ILE A 109 -7.25 3.11 13.96
C ILE A 109 -8.55 3.65 13.36
N SER A 110 -9.67 2.98 13.65
CA SER A 110 -11.01 3.40 13.22
C SER A 110 -11.36 4.79 13.74
N GLU A 111 -11.12 5.08 15.02
CA GLU A 111 -11.37 6.41 15.60
C GLU A 111 -10.57 7.52 14.90
N ILE A 112 -9.29 7.28 14.63
CA ILE A 112 -8.43 8.25 13.95
C ILE A 112 -8.92 8.51 12.52
N ILE A 113 -9.21 7.46 11.76
CA ILE A 113 -9.69 7.57 10.38
C ILE A 113 -11.04 8.31 10.35
N ILE A 114 -11.99 7.91 11.19
CA ILE A 114 -13.32 8.54 11.28
C ILE A 114 -13.20 10.01 11.68
N SER A 115 -12.32 10.33 12.64
CA SER A 115 -12.07 11.71 13.06
C SER A 115 -11.53 12.56 11.91
N ASN A 116 -10.49 12.10 11.22
CA ASN A 116 -9.90 12.82 10.08
C ASN A 116 -10.90 13.00 8.93
N PHE A 117 -11.66 11.94 8.63
CA PHE A 117 -12.72 11.99 7.63
C PHE A 117 -13.78 13.05 7.99
N ARG A 118 -14.25 13.07 9.24
CA ARG A 118 -15.21 14.07 9.72
C ARG A 118 -14.64 15.50 9.66
N THR A 119 -13.37 15.71 10.01
CA THR A 119 -12.76 17.05 9.92
C THR A 119 -12.64 17.56 8.48
N THR A 120 -12.56 16.64 7.53
CA THR A 120 -12.37 16.94 6.12
C THR A 120 -13.67 17.19 5.39
N PHE A 121 -14.62 16.26 5.54
CA PHE A 121 -15.85 16.25 4.78
C PHE A 121 -17.05 16.75 5.60
N GLY A 122 -16.89 16.92 6.92
CA GLY A 122 -17.92 17.48 7.79
C GLY A 122 -18.08 19.00 7.66
N GLY A 123 -19.20 19.52 8.15
CA GLY A 123 -19.48 20.95 8.21
C GLY A 123 -19.53 21.61 6.82
N ASN A 124 -18.52 22.43 6.51
CA ASN A 124 -18.48 23.14 5.24
C ASN A 124 -18.12 22.26 4.04
N GLY A 125 -17.68 21.01 4.26
CA GLY A 125 -17.30 20.09 3.19
C GLY A 125 -16.09 20.55 2.38
N LEU A 126 -15.85 19.83 1.29
CA LEU A 126 -14.78 20.08 0.33
C LEU A 126 -15.39 20.63 -0.96
N ASN A 127 -14.86 21.75 -1.46
CA ASN A 127 -15.22 22.27 -2.78
C ASN A 127 -14.22 21.74 -3.80
N ILE A 128 -14.69 20.97 -4.77
CA ILE A 128 -13.88 20.38 -5.84
C ILE A 128 -14.25 21.08 -7.15
N VAL A 129 -13.22 21.61 -7.81
CA VAL A 129 -13.35 22.22 -9.14
C VAL A 129 -12.72 21.26 -10.13
N LEU A 130 -13.57 20.58 -10.90
CA LEU A 130 -13.12 19.66 -11.93
C LEU A 130 -13.17 20.34 -13.30
N ASN A 131 -12.21 20.00 -14.17
CA ASN A 131 -12.18 20.53 -15.52
C ASN A 131 -13.45 20.12 -16.26
N ASN A 132 -14.12 21.08 -16.89
CA ASN A 132 -15.36 20.89 -17.66
C ASN A 132 -16.58 20.40 -16.86
N LEU A 133 -16.55 20.49 -15.52
CA LEU A 133 -17.70 20.23 -14.67
C LEU A 133 -18.08 21.46 -13.82
N PRO A 134 -19.36 21.57 -13.40
CA PRO A 134 -19.75 22.56 -12.41
C PRO A 134 -18.97 22.36 -11.10
N ASN A 135 -18.85 23.42 -10.30
CA ASN A 135 -18.30 23.31 -8.95
C ASN A 135 -19.14 22.32 -8.13
N ILE A 136 -18.48 21.31 -7.56
CA ILE A 136 -19.12 20.27 -6.76
C ILE A 136 -18.67 20.44 -5.33
N ARG A 137 -19.65 20.59 -4.43
CA ARG A 137 -19.39 20.61 -2.99
C ARG A 137 -19.71 19.24 -2.41
N VAL A 138 -18.69 18.59 -1.87
CA VAL A 138 -18.76 17.28 -1.24
C VAL A 138 -18.87 17.46 0.26
N THR A 139 -19.95 16.96 0.85
CA THR A 139 -20.18 17.00 2.31
C THR A 139 -20.48 15.60 2.82
N GLN A 140 -20.14 15.33 4.06
CA GLN A 140 -20.44 14.05 4.68
C GLN A 140 -21.95 13.91 4.92
N LYS A 141 -22.56 12.82 4.42
CA LYS A 141 -23.99 12.52 4.61
C LYS A 141 -24.23 11.73 5.90
N ARG A 142 -23.35 10.75 6.17
CA ARG A 142 -23.36 9.93 7.39
C ARG A 142 -21.94 9.71 7.90
N ASP A 143 -21.82 9.36 9.18
CA ASP A 143 -20.53 8.95 9.74
C ASP A 143 -19.95 7.78 8.94
N ALA A 144 -18.67 7.88 8.62
CA ALA A 144 -17.96 6.80 7.94
C ALA A 144 -17.82 5.60 8.88
N LEU A 145 -17.89 4.41 8.31
CA LEU A 145 -17.64 3.16 9.02
C LEU A 145 -16.27 2.64 8.61
N VAL A 146 -15.50 2.21 9.61
CA VAL A 146 -14.19 1.60 9.41
C VAL A 146 -14.19 0.25 10.08
N ASP A 147 -13.88 -0.78 9.29
CA ASP A 147 -13.72 -2.15 9.73
C ASP A 147 -12.32 -2.66 9.36
N ILE A 148 -11.75 -3.54 10.17
CA ILE A 148 -10.39 -4.04 9.98
C ILE A 148 -10.39 -5.55 10.12
N ASP A 149 -9.99 -6.24 9.06
CA ASP A 149 -9.94 -7.69 8.99
C ASP A 149 -8.59 -8.19 8.42
N ALA A 150 -8.50 -9.48 8.13
CA ALA A 150 -7.30 -10.07 7.50
C ALA A 150 -7.05 -9.60 6.05
N ASN A 151 -8.03 -8.98 5.39
CA ASN A 151 -7.96 -8.53 4.00
C ASN A 151 -7.62 -7.04 3.86
N GLY A 152 -7.82 -6.24 4.91
CA GLY A 152 -7.39 -4.86 4.97
C GLY A 152 -8.14 -4.01 5.97
N ILE A 153 -8.09 -2.70 5.72
CA ILE A 153 -8.90 -1.66 6.38
C ILE A 153 -9.98 -1.28 5.38
N HIS A 154 -11.23 -1.52 5.75
CA HIS A 154 -12.41 -1.22 4.95
C HIS A 154 -13.03 0.09 5.41
N LEU A 155 -13.05 1.08 4.53
CA LEU A 155 -13.74 2.35 4.73
C LEU A 155 -15.04 2.34 3.93
N ASP A 156 -16.19 2.50 4.58
CA ASP A 156 -17.47 2.80 3.95
C ASP A 156 -17.89 4.23 4.31
N ALA A 157 -17.88 5.11 3.32
CA ALA A 157 -18.29 6.49 3.46
C ALA A 157 -19.50 6.78 2.57
N SER A 158 -20.41 7.65 3.06
CA SER A 158 -21.46 8.20 2.22
C SER A 158 -21.50 9.72 2.33
N MET A 159 -21.55 10.36 1.17
CA MET A 159 -21.40 11.78 0.96
C MET A 159 -22.60 12.35 0.20
N HIS A 160 -22.88 13.63 0.46
CA HIS A 160 -23.82 14.46 -0.28
C HIS A 160 -23.03 15.34 -1.23
N LEU A 161 -23.40 15.32 -2.51
CA LEU A 161 -22.83 16.10 -3.59
C LEU A 161 -23.80 17.23 -3.94
N ALA A 162 -23.44 18.46 -3.60
CA ALA A 162 -24.17 19.64 -4.07
C ALA A 162 -23.50 20.13 -5.36
N ILE A 163 -24.21 19.94 -6.48
CA ILE A 163 -23.68 20.20 -7.83
C ILE A 163 -24.29 21.50 -8.34
N ASN A 164 -23.44 22.48 -8.68
CA ASN A 164 -23.96 23.76 -9.16
C ASN A 164 -24.72 23.58 -10.50
N ASN A 165 -25.92 24.14 -10.60
CA ASN A 165 -26.81 24.05 -11.77
C ASN A 165 -27.22 22.62 -12.18
N ALA A 166 -27.15 21.66 -11.26
CA ALA A 166 -27.59 20.28 -11.49
C ALA A 166 -28.28 19.71 -10.24
N PRO A 167 -28.99 18.57 -10.35
CA PRO A 167 -29.56 17.89 -9.20
C PRO A 167 -28.47 17.44 -8.23
N ASP A 168 -28.71 17.62 -6.93
CA ASP A 168 -27.86 17.05 -5.89
C ASP A 168 -27.85 15.52 -5.97
N ALA A 169 -26.72 14.91 -5.65
CA ALA A 169 -26.54 13.47 -5.66
C ALA A 169 -25.99 12.95 -4.33
N SER A 170 -26.08 11.65 -4.11
CA SER A 170 -25.38 10.95 -3.03
C SER A 170 -24.26 10.11 -3.61
N LEU A 171 -23.09 10.12 -2.98
CA LEU A 171 -21.95 9.30 -3.36
C LEU A 171 -21.64 8.33 -2.22
N GLY A 172 -21.79 7.04 -2.47
CA GLY A 172 -21.27 5.97 -1.61
C GLY A 172 -19.88 5.58 -2.08
N VAL A 173 -18.90 5.52 -1.17
CA VAL A 173 -17.54 5.07 -1.49
C VAL A 173 -17.11 4.00 -0.50
N LYS A 174 -16.67 2.87 -1.04
CA LYS A 174 -16.06 1.77 -0.31
C LYS A 174 -14.62 1.61 -0.75
N ILE A 175 -13.69 1.84 0.16
CA ILE A 175 -12.25 1.71 -0.11
C ILE A 175 -11.67 0.63 0.78
N THR A 176 -10.87 -0.25 0.20
CA THR A 176 -10.08 -1.23 0.96
C THR A 176 -8.61 -0.85 0.87
N PHE A 177 -7.98 -0.59 2.01
CA PHE A 177 -6.54 -0.36 2.12
C PHE A 177 -5.85 -1.60 2.67
N ILE A 178 -4.70 -1.94 2.10
CA ILE A 178 -3.76 -2.90 2.69
C ILE A 178 -2.61 -2.14 3.32
N VAL A 179 -2.17 -2.63 4.47
CA VAL A 179 -0.97 -2.14 5.13
C VAL A 179 0.17 -3.08 4.79
N GLY A 180 1.32 -2.51 4.47
CA GLY A 180 2.55 -3.24 4.20
C GLY A 180 3.76 -2.46 4.68
N VAL A 181 4.95 -2.94 4.33
CA VAL A 181 6.21 -2.27 4.64
C VAL A 181 6.98 -2.03 3.34
N ASN A 182 7.42 -0.80 3.15
CA ASN A 182 8.29 -0.41 2.05
C ASN A 182 9.51 0.32 2.62
N ASN A 183 10.71 -0.16 2.30
CA ASN A 183 11.98 0.39 2.81
C ASN A 183 12.01 0.56 4.34
N GLY A 184 11.50 -0.44 5.07
CA GLY A 184 11.46 -0.44 6.53
C GLY A 184 10.44 0.53 7.16
N LYS A 185 9.52 1.08 6.35
CA LYS A 185 8.44 1.97 6.80
C LYS A 185 7.07 1.38 6.50
N ALA A 186 6.14 1.48 7.44
CA ALA A 186 4.75 1.10 7.23
C ALA A 186 4.13 2.02 6.16
N THR A 187 3.46 1.41 5.18
CA THR A 187 2.78 2.11 4.09
C THR A 187 1.39 1.55 3.86
N ALA A 188 0.44 2.42 3.52
CA ALA A 188 -0.90 2.01 3.11
C ALA A 188 -1.07 2.11 1.60
N THR A 189 -1.64 1.08 1.00
CA THR A 189 -1.94 1.03 -0.44
C THR A 189 -3.42 0.70 -0.63
N ALA A 190 -4.10 1.47 -1.47
CA ALA A 190 -5.48 1.14 -1.86
C ALA A 190 -5.46 -0.14 -2.71
N LYS A 191 -6.21 -1.15 -2.28
CA LYS A 191 -6.37 -2.45 -2.97
C LYS A 191 -7.60 -2.45 -3.89
N ALA A 192 -8.70 -1.84 -3.43
CA ALA A 192 -9.95 -1.79 -4.17
C ALA A 192 -10.72 -0.52 -3.80
N ILE A 193 -11.41 0.04 -4.78
CA ILE A 193 -12.31 1.17 -4.64
C ILE A 193 -13.59 0.81 -5.36
N ASN A 194 -14.72 1.00 -4.71
CA ASN A 194 -16.03 0.89 -5.30
C ASN A 194 -16.80 2.16 -4.94
N ALA A 195 -17.29 2.86 -5.96
CA ALA A 195 -18.03 4.10 -5.79
C ALA A 195 -19.35 4.00 -6.54
N ASP A 196 -20.40 4.51 -5.92
CA ASP A 196 -21.75 4.51 -6.47
C ASP A 196 -22.38 5.88 -6.29
N VAL A 197 -23.04 6.37 -7.34
CA VAL A 197 -23.62 7.71 -7.38
C VAL A 197 -25.13 7.58 -7.57
N ASP A 198 -25.87 7.90 -6.51
CA ASP A 198 -27.32 7.86 -6.49
C ASP A 198 -27.90 9.26 -6.70
N PHE A 199 -28.72 9.42 -7.73
CA PHE A 199 -29.54 10.62 -7.91
C PHE A 199 -30.94 10.45 -7.30
N PRO A 200 -31.63 11.55 -6.95
CA PRO A 200 -33.02 11.50 -6.54
C PRO A 200 -33.92 10.88 -7.62
N TRP A 201 -34.87 10.04 -7.20
CA TRP A 201 -35.79 9.29 -8.06
C TRP A 201 -36.53 10.12 -9.13
N TRP A 202 -36.77 11.42 -8.89
CA TRP A 202 -37.44 12.30 -9.85
C TRP A 202 -36.59 12.60 -11.09
N VAL A 203 -35.26 12.45 -10.99
CA VAL A 203 -34.31 12.59 -12.09
C VAL A 203 -34.44 11.39 -13.04
N GLU A 204 -34.55 10.18 -12.51
CA GLU A 204 -34.68 8.94 -13.27
C GLU A 204 -36.00 8.87 -14.06
N TRP A 205 -37.10 9.36 -13.46
CA TRP A 205 -38.42 9.32 -14.11
C TRP A 205 -38.60 10.38 -15.21
N SER A 206 -37.64 11.31 -15.36
CA SER A 206 -37.68 12.37 -16.39
C SER A 206 -37.37 11.89 -17.81
N GLY A 207 -37.06 10.60 -18.00
CA GLY A 207 -37.17 9.91 -19.29
C GLY A 207 -36.41 10.57 -20.44
N GLY A 208 -35.08 10.45 -20.44
CA GLY A 208 -34.32 10.41 -21.70
C GLY A 208 -33.63 11.69 -22.20
N LEU A 209 -33.66 12.83 -21.50
CA LEU A 209 -32.80 13.98 -21.84
C LEU A 209 -31.76 14.30 -20.76
N LEU A 210 -32.17 14.31 -19.48
CA LEU A 210 -31.22 14.52 -18.38
C LEU A 210 -30.42 13.26 -18.04
N GLY A 211 -31.02 12.07 -18.20
CA GLY A 211 -30.33 10.80 -17.91
C GLY A 211 -29.07 10.55 -18.75
N PHE A 212 -29.08 10.87 -20.04
CA PHE A 212 -27.88 10.71 -20.89
C PHE A 212 -26.78 11.74 -20.59
N ALA A 213 -27.15 12.96 -20.21
CA ALA A 213 -26.17 13.98 -19.83
C ALA A 213 -25.53 13.69 -18.47
N LEU A 214 -26.19 12.93 -17.60
CA LEU A 214 -25.66 12.58 -16.28
C LEU A 214 -24.68 11.43 -16.30
N THR A 215 -24.68 10.56 -17.32
CA THR A 215 -23.69 9.46 -17.39
C THR A 215 -22.26 9.98 -17.42
N GLU A 216 -21.98 10.99 -18.25
CA GLU A 216 -20.65 11.63 -18.31
C GLU A 216 -20.28 12.30 -16.97
N VAL A 217 -21.27 12.88 -16.28
CA VAL A 217 -21.09 13.49 -14.96
C VAL A 217 -20.84 12.44 -13.88
N VAL A 218 -21.54 11.29 -13.92
CA VAL A 218 -21.35 10.16 -13.00
C VAL A 218 -19.96 9.57 -13.15
N GLU A 219 -19.55 9.26 -14.39
CA GLU A 219 -18.23 8.73 -14.68
C GLU A 219 -17.15 9.70 -14.19
N ALA A 220 -17.28 10.98 -14.50
CA ALA A 220 -16.32 11.99 -14.06
C ALA A 220 -16.32 12.21 -12.53
N ILE A 221 -17.45 12.05 -11.84
CA ILE A 221 -17.52 12.04 -10.37
C ILE A 221 -16.78 10.82 -9.81
N ILE A 222 -17.04 9.64 -10.34
CA ILE A 222 -16.40 8.41 -9.86
C ILE A 222 -14.89 8.47 -10.08
N GLU A 223 -14.45 8.79 -11.29
CA GLU A 223 -13.02 8.83 -11.65
C GLU A 223 -12.29 9.98 -10.91
N ASN A 224 -12.77 11.22 -11.02
CA ASN A 224 -12.00 12.35 -10.47
C ASN A 224 -12.23 12.58 -8.97
N ILE A 225 -13.42 12.29 -8.44
CA ILE A 225 -13.72 12.55 -7.02
C ILE A 225 -13.45 11.31 -6.19
N ALA A 226 -14.03 10.16 -6.53
CA ALA A 226 -13.88 8.96 -5.70
C ALA A 226 -12.50 8.33 -5.86
N GLU A 227 -12.03 8.15 -7.10
CA GLU A 227 -10.75 7.50 -7.36
C GLU A 227 -9.54 8.41 -7.16
N ASP A 228 -9.58 9.68 -7.49
CA ASP A 228 -8.41 10.55 -7.32
C ASP A 228 -8.45 11.35 -6.01
N GLU A 229 -9.38 12.31 -5.88
CA GLU A 229 -9.39 13.22 -4.72
C GLU A 229 -9.62 12.51 -3.39
N ILE A 230 -10.66 11.68 -3.28
CA ILE A 230 -11.01 10.99 -2.03
C ILE A 230 -9.97 9.91 -1.72
N ARG A 231 -9.60 9.07 -2.69
CA ARG A 231 -8.58 8.02 -2.48
C ARG A 231 -7.27 8.63 -2.00
N ASP A 232 -6.73 9.61 -2.72
CA ASP A 232 -5.39 10.10 -2.46
C ASP A 232 -5.34 10.88 -1.15
N ARG A 233 -6.43 11.58 -0.82
CA ARG A 233 -6.55 12.28 0.45
C ARG A 233 -6.72 11.33 1.63
N VAL A 234 -7.58 10.32 1.52
CA VAL A 234 -7.73 9.28 2.56
C VAL A 234 -6.42 8.49 2.70
N LYS A 235 -5.76 8.17 1.60
CA LYS A 235 -4.43 7.53 1.60
C LYS A 235 -3.39 8.41 2.29
N ALA A 236 -3.36 9.71 2.02
CA ALA A 236 -2.44 10.65 2.66
C ALA A 236 -2.72 10.77 4.17
N ASP A 237 -3.99 10.80 4.57
CA ASP A 237 -4.38 10.81 5.99
C ASP A 237 -3.92 9.52 6.69
N ILE A 238 -4.18 8.34 6.10
CA ILE A 238 -3.70 7.06 6.64
C ILE A 238 -2.17 7.02 6.68
N GLN A 239 -1.50 7.44 5.60
CA GLN A 239 -0.04 7.44 5.52
C GLN A 239 0.58 8.38 6.56
N SER A 240 -0.01 9.54 6.81
CA SER A 240 0.46 10.46 7.86
C SER A 240 0.40 9.82 9.26
N GLN A 241 -0.62 9.00 9.53
CA GLN A 241 -0.72 8.25 10.79
C GLN A 241 0.31 7.12 10.85
N LEU A 242 0.51 6.40 9.74
CA LEU A 242 1.56 5.38 9.63
C LEU A 242 2.96 5.99 9.80
N ASP A 243 3.20 7.20 9.31
CA ASP A 243 4.46 7.91 9.49
C ASP A 243 4.70 8.29 10.96
N ALA A 244 3.64 8.67 11.69
CA ALA A 244 3.73 8.86 13.13
C ALA A 244 4.07 7.55 13.86
N ILE A 245 3.52 6.41 13.42
CA ILE A 245 3.89 5.09 13.94
C ILE A 245 5.34 4.74 13.61
N ASN A 246 5.78 5.00 12.38
CA ASN A 246 7.16 4.77 11.93
C ASN A 246 8.17 5.56 12.78
N ALA A 247 7.81 6.77 13.21
CA ALA A 247 8.66 7.59 14.07
C ALA A 247 8.89 6.99 15.48
N PHE A 248 8.05 6.05 15.91
CA PHE A 248 8.24 5.33 17.19
C PHE A 248 9.13 4.10 17.08
N VAL A 249 9.44 3.62 15.87
CA VAL A 249 10.37 2.52 15.67
C VAL A 249 11.79 3.08 15.87
N PRO A 250 12.53 2.66 16.91
CA PRO A 250 13.89 3.14 17.13
C PRO A 250 14.80 2.83 15.94
N ASP A 251 15.83 3.63 15.71
CA ASP A 251 16.80 3.38 14.63
C ASP A 251 17.54 2.04 14.78
N THR A 252 17.59 1.49 16.00
CA THR A 252 18.15 0.17 16.33
C THR A 252 17.26 -1.00 15.87
N CYS A 253 16.04 -0.69 15.45
CA CYS A 253 15.02 -1.62 15.01
C CYS A 253 14.73 -1.46 13.52
N ALA A 254 14.26 -2.54 12.90
CA ALA A 254 13.70 -2.55 11.55
C ALA A 254 12.26 -3.07 11.62
N LEU A 255 11.34 -2.33 11.02
CA LEU A 255 10.01 -2.83 10.75
C LEU A 255 10.10 -3.78 9.55
N ILE A 256 9.76 -5.05 9.76
CA ILE A 256 9.92 -6.12 8.76
C ILE A 256 8.62 -6.37 8.00
N SER A 257 7.50 -6.39 8.73
CA SER A 257 6.18 -6.53 8.13
C SER A 257 5.15 -5.78 8.94
N ALA A 258 4.06 -5.41 8.28
CA ALA A 258 2.85 -4.90 8.88
C ALA A 258 1.71 -5.54 8.12
N ARG A 259 0.74 -6.10 8.83
CA ARG A 259 -0.42 -6.76 8.24
C ARG A 259 -1.67 -6.44 9.06
N THR A 260 -2.81 -6.44 8.40
CA THR A 260 -4.10 -6.38 9.11
C THR A 260 -4.49 -7.79 9.57
N VAL A 261 -5.12 -7.85 10.73
CA VAL A 261 -5.79 -9.03 11.28
C VAL A 261 -7.15 -8.56 11.80
N GLU A 262 -7.99 -9.49 12.24
CA GLU A 262 -9.29 -9.16 12.85
C GLU A 262 -9.13 -8.09 13.94
N ASN A 263 -9.73 -6.92 13.70
CA ASN A 263 -9.74 -5.77 14.58
C ASN A 263 -8.35 -5.28 15.06
N ALA A 264 -7.29 -5.46 14.27
CA ALA A 264 -5.96 -4.92 14.60
C ALA A 264 -5.02 -4.82 13.40
N ILE A 265 -3.96 -4.00 13.55
CA ILE A 265 -2.76 -4.07 12.72
C ILE A 265 -1.65 -4.72 13.54
N VAL A 266 -1.02 -5.75 12.99
CA VAL A 266 0.14 -6.41 13.60
C VAL A 266 1.39 -6.05 12.82
N ALA A 267 2.28 -5.33 13.49
CA ALA A 267 3.63 -5.03 13.02
C ALA A 267 4.62 -6.05 13.58
N THR A 268 5.55 -6.50 12.76
CA THR A 268 6.70 -7.32 13.18
C THR A 268 7.94 -6.47 13.13
N VAL A 269 8.59 -6.29 14.28
CA VAL A 269 9.77 -5.46 14.45
C VAL A 269 10.93 -6.36 14.90
N CYS A 270 12.10 -6.15 14.31
CA CYS A 270 13.30 -6.93 14.59
C CYS A 270 14.48 -6.00 14.86
N PRO A 271 15.47 -6.40 15.67
CA PRO A 271 16.71 -5.66 15.81
C PRO A 271 17.50 -5.67 14.50
N LYS A 272 18.23 -4.57 14.21
CA LYS A 272 19.17 -4.51 13.07
C LYS A 272 20.49 -5.23 13.34
N SER A 273 20.85 -5.43 14.61
CA SER A 273 22.08 -6.09 15.04
C SER A 273 21.84 -6.90 16.31
N GLU A 274 22.53 -8.04 16.46
CA GLU A 274 22.45 -8.87 17.68
C GLU A 274 22.86 -8.12 18.95
N ASP A 275 23.83 -7.20 18.85
CA ASP A 275 24.38 -6.47 20.00
C ASP A 275 23.51 -5.31 20.49
N THR A 276 22.44 -4.95 19.77
CA THR A 276 21.62 -3.78 20.10
C THR A 276 20.18 -4.19 20.37
N PRO A 277 19.74 -4.20 21.64
CA PRO A 277 18.38 -4.61 21.99
C PRO A 277 17.37 -3.66 21.36
N CYS A 278 16.46 -4.22 20.57
CA CYS A 278 15.31 -3.53 20.05
C CYS A 278 14.20 -3.57 21.12
N SER A 279 14.03 -2.48 21.85
CA SER A 279 12.93 -2.33 22.81
C SER A 279 12.06 -1.16 22.37
N ALA A 280 11.18 -1.41 21.40
CA ALA A 280 10.14 -0.44 21.08
C ALA A 280 9.05 -0.57 22.16
N THR A 281 8.97 0.41 23.06
CA THR A 281 7.74 0.58 23.81
C THR A 281 6.85 1.41 22.90
N LEU A 282 5.73 0.86 22.42
CA LEU A 282 4.72 1.75 21.84
C LEU A 282 4.47 2.84 22.89
N PRO A 283 4.49 4.13 22.53
CA PRO A 283 3.77 5.06 23.37
C PRO A 283 2.37 4.46 23.52
N GLN A 284 1.84 4.42 24.74
CA GLN A 284 0.41 4.49 24.91
C GLN A 284 0.01 5.66 24.02
N LEU A 285 -0.51 5.37 22.81
CA LEU A 285 -0.79 6.38 21.80
C LEU A 285 -1.51 7.45 22.57
N ALA A 286 -0.91 8.65 22.58
CA ALA A 286 -1.38 9.73 23.42
C ALA A 286 -2.75 10.14 22.86
N ILE A 287 -3.79 9.38 23.20
CA ILE A 287 -5.21 9.68 22.96
C ILE A 287 -5.51 11.08 23.55
N SER A 288 -4.67 11.55 24.47
CA SER A 288 -4.67 12.91 25.01
C SER A 288 -4.39 14.04 24.00
N THR A 289 -3.62 13.85 22.92
CA THR A 289 -3.42 14.94 21.93
C THR A 289 -4.54 15.02 20.90
N LEU A 290 -5.29 13.92 20.66
CA LEU A 290 -6.53 13.95 19.85
C LEU A 290 -7.71 14.62 20.58
N LYS A 291 -7.66 14.75 21.92
CA LYS A 291 -8.64 15.54 22.69
C LYS A 291 -8.50 17.06 22.51
N VAL A 292 -7.46 17.58 21.85
CA VAL A 292 -7.17 19.02 21.77
C VAL A 292 -7.42 19.59 20.37
N ARG A 293 -8.69 19.62 19.95
CA ARG A 293 -9.24 20.65 19.05
C ARG A 293 -10.77 20.72 19.14
N LYS A 294 -11.30 20.72 20.37
CA LYS A 294 -12.71 21.05 20.66
C LYS A 294 -12.91 22.47 21.21
N THR A 295 -11.89 23.32 21.17
CA THR A 295 -11.98 24.70 21.68
C THR A 295 -11.61 25.69 20.58
N GLY A 296 -12.61 26.41 20.08
CA GLY A 296 -12.38 27.64 19.30
C GLY A 296 -13.33 27.89 18.13
N LEU A 297 -14.65 27.87 18.34
CA LEU A 297 -15.54 28.71 17.52
C LEU A 297 -15.40 30.15 18.02
N PRO A 298 -14.94 31.12 17.21
CA PRO A 298 -15.23 32.51 17.51
C PRO A 298 -16.72 32.74 17.24
N ASN A 299 -17.46 33.02 18.31
CA ASN A 299 -18.78 33.64 18.24
C ASN A 299 -18.64 34.99 17.51
N ALA A 300 -18.97 35.01 16.21
CA ALA A 300 -19.16 36.25 15.49
C ALA A 300 -20.62 36.69 15.64
N SER A 301 -20.76 37.73 16.46
CA SER A 301 -21.96 38.50 16.81
C SER A 301 -22.98 38.72 15.68
N VAL A 302 -24.24 38.47 16.01
CA VAL A 302 -25.42 38.99 15.33
C VAL A 302 -25.44 40.51 15.43
N GLY A 303 -25.05 41.19 14.36
CA GLY A 303 -25.23 42.63 14.17
C GLY A 303 -26.65 42.94 13.71
N SER A 304 -27.52 43.29 14.64
CA SER A 304 -28.85 43.86 14.38
C SER A 304 -28.71 45.25 13.75
N ALA A 305 -29.01 45.40 12.46
CA ALA A 305 -29.18 46.70 11.80
C ALA A 305 -30.66 46.93 11.47
N ARG A 306 -31.38 47.49 12.45
CA ARG A 306 -32.73 48.03 12.30
C ARG A 306 -32.61 49.54 12.02
N LYS A 307 -32.88 49.98 10.79
CA LYS A 307 -33.07 51.42 10.43
C LYS A 307 -34.32 51.53 9.55
N ARG A 308 -35.50 51.59 10.17
CA ARG A 308 -36.35 52.80 10.35
C ARG A 308 -36.48 53.68 9.10
N ARG A 309 -37.64 53.53 8.45
CA ARG A 309 -38.33 54.54 7.63
C ARG A 309 -38.39 55.89 8.35
N LYS A 310 -38.11 56.97 7.63
CA LYS A 310 -38.94 58.16 7.53
C LYS A 310 -38.89 58.62 6.09
#